data_AF-A0A8D8JPT1-F1
#
_entry.id   AF-A0A8D8JPT1-F1
#
_cell.length_a   1.000
_cell.length_b   1.000
_cell.length_c   1.000
_cell.angle_alpha   90.00
_cell.angle_beta   90.00
_cell.angle_gamma   90.00
#
_symmetry.space_group_name_H-M   'P 1'
#
loop_
_entity.id
_entity.type
_entity.pdbx_description
1 polymer ?
#
loop_
_entity_poly.entity_id
_entity_poly.type
_entity_poly.pdbx_seq_one_letter_code
_entity_poly.pdbx_strand_id
1 'polypeptide(L)'
;METEEVTSRVAQLELSYDTYEADCSSSASTEPLPVPDAASWLQFGVHSRDMTRETAYCDERLVREVFALRSSLDEQDARKVRTARNRSNFFEFKAGQFMNRAAVKIANVDAAFGWELCKLGEGEEEELMYFVDVFGGPGGCSEYILWRNGGWKARGFGFTTYGDYEFQPEYFRAVSPETLDPFYGANDDGNLFDPGNIRGFIDYVMAHTGQAGVHLLVCDGGFLLKNNCQEVISKQLYL
;
A
#
# COMPACT_ATOMS: atom_id res chain seq x y z
N MET A 1 9.39 -35.06 -5.05
CA MET A 1 8.22 -35.44 -4.23
C MET A 1 7.56 -34.21 -3.63
N GLU A 2 8.26 -33.35 -2.86
CA GLU A 2 7.67 -32.11 -2.31
C GLU A 2 7.23 -31.07 -3.36
N THR A 3 7.98 -30.89 -4.45
CA THR A 3 7.66 -29.87 -5.48
C THR A 3 6.42 -30.19 -6.33
N GLU A 4 6.14 -31.47 -6.60
CA GLU A 4 4.92 -31.90 -7.30
C GLU A 4 3.68 -31.69 -6.41
N GLU A 5 3.80 -31.95 -5.11
CA GLU A 5 2.73 -31.74 -4.13
C GLU A 5 2.37 -30.25 -4.01
N VAL A 6 3.37 -29.37 -3.95
CA VAL A 6 3.15 -27.92 -3.94
C VAL A 6 2.50 -27.44 -5.24
N THR A 7 2.97 -27.93 -6.39
CA THR A 7 2.41 -27.55 -7.70
C THR A 7 0.95 -28.00 -7.84
N SER A 8 0.63 -29.21 -7.36
CA SER A 8 -0.74 -29.72 -7.33
C SER A 8 -1.66 -28.91 -6.42
N ARG A 9 -1.16 -28.43 -5.27
CA ARG A 9 -1.94 -27.58 -4.35
C ARG A 9 -2.19 -26.18 -4.93
N VAL A 10 -1.20 -25.59 -5.59
CA VAL A 10 -1.34 -24.28 -6.25
C VAL A 10 -2.32 -24.35 -7.43
N ALA A 11 -2.32 -25.44 -8.19
CA ALA A 11 -3.27 -25.65 -9.29
C ALA A 11 -4.73 -25.82 -8.81
N GLN A 12 -4.95 -26.19 -7.54
CA GLN A 12 -6.26 -26.31 -6.91
C GLN A 12 -6.73 -25.01 -6.23
N LEU A 13 -5.85 -24.02 -6.06
CA LEU A 13 -6.26 -22.68 -5.65
C LEU A 13 -6.90 -22.01 -6.87
N GLU A 14 -8.21 -22.19 -7.03
CA GLU A 14 -8.98 -21.31 -7.89
C GLU A 14 -8.72 -19.88 -7.42
N LEU A 15 -8.16 -19.04 -8.30
CA LEU A 15 -8.20 -17.57 -8.16
C LEU A 15 -9.63 -17.10 -8.42
N SER A 16 -10.61 -17.76 -7.82
CA SER A 16 -11.94 -17.20 -7.63
C SER A 16 -11.74 -16.06 -6.65
N TYR A 17 -11.60 -14.85 -7.20
CA TYR A 17 -11.87 -13.67 -6.41
C TYR A 17 -13.35 -13.75 -6.03
N ASP A 18 -13.63 -14.24 -4.83
CA ASP A 18 -14.90 -13.97 -4.20
C ASP A 18 -14.91 -12.47 -3.93
N THR A 19 -15.47 -11.72 -4.87
CA THR A 19 -15.88 -10.35 -4.59
C THR A 19 -16.94 -10.45 -3.51
N TYR A 20 -16.54 -10.22 -2.27
CA TYR A 20 -17.47 -9.87 -1.21
C TYR A 20 -17.99 -8.48 -1.58
N GLU A 21 -19.05 -8.43 -2.41
CA GLU A 21 -19.93 -7.27 -2.36
C GLU A 21 -20.43 -7.23 -0.91
N ALA A 22 -19.97 -6.24 -0.16
CA ALA A 22 -20.64 -5.89 1.07
C ALA A 22 -22.10 -5.63 0.65
N ASP A 23 -22.98 -6.53 1.06
CA ASP A 23 -24.38 -6.58 0.66
C ASP A 23 -25.10 -5.34 1.22
N CYS A 24 -24.87 -4.17 0.60
CA CYS A 24 -25.65 -2.95 0.80
C CYS A 24 -27.11 -3.17 0.33
N SER A 25 -27.41 -4.34 -0.23
CA SER A 25 -28.74 -4.78 -0.66
C SER A 25 -29.52 -5.52 0.42
N SER A 26 -28.90 -5.93 1.53
CA SER A 26 -29.67 -6.35 2.71
C SER A 26 -30.17 -5.10 3.43
N SER A 27 -31.49 -5.01 3.61
CA SER A 27 -32.19 -3.90 4.26
C SER A 27 -31.92 -3.82 5.78
N ALA A 28 -30.68 -3.97 6.21
CA ALA A 28 -30.20 -3.74 7.56
C ALA A 28 -29.52 -2.37 7.56
N SER A 29 -30.25 -1.35 8.03
CA SER A 29 -29.78 0.00 8.38
C SER A 29 -28.60 0.55 7.54
N THR A 30 -28.88 1.54 6.69
CA THR A 30 -27.87 2.37 5.98
C THR A 30 -26.89 3.12 6.89
N GLU A 31 -26.99 2.94 8.21
CA GLU A 31 -26.08 3.53 9.17
C GLU A 31 -24.89 2.58 9.39
N PRO A 32 -23.65 3.08 9.35
CA PRO A 32 -22.48 2.30 9.74
C PRO A 32 -22.72 1.70 11.12
N LEU A 33 -22.32 0.44 11.32
CA LEU A 33 -22.31 -0.14 12.65
C LEU A 33 -21.58 0.80 13.61
N PRO A 34 -22.11 1.03 14.82
CA PRO A 34 -21.51 1.98 15.75
C PRO A 34 -20.06 1.58 16.02
N VAL A 35 -19.17 2.58 16.01
CA VAL A 35 -17.76 2.38 16.36
C VAL A 35 -17.72 1.71 17.73
N PRO A 36 -17.15 0.51 17.84
CA PRO A 36 -17.11 -0.19 19.10
C PRO A 36 -16.36 0.64 20.15
N ASP A 37 -16.81 0.56 21.41
CA ASP A 37 -16.14 1.27 22.50
C ASP A 37 -14.68 0.83 22.59
N ALA A 38 -13.76 1.79 22.41
CA ALA A 38 -12.32 1.55 22.45
C ALA A 38 -11.90 0.88 23.76
N ALA A 39 -12.57 1.16 24.88
CA ALA A 39 -12.27 0.52 26.17
C ALA A 39 -12.62 -0.99 26.18
N SER A 40 -13.54 -1.43 25.33
CA SER A 40 -13.95 -2.83 25.23
C SER A 40 -13.13 -3.62 24.19
N TRP A 41 -12.68 -2.97 23.11
CA TRP A 41 -11.97 -3.61 22.00
C TRP A 41 -10.45 -3.53 22.13
N LEU A 42 -9.90 -2.47 22.73
CA LEU A 42 -8.46 -2.32 22.91
C LEU A 42 -7.98 -3.18 24.07
N GLN A 43 -7.30 -4.28 23.74
CA GLN A 43 -6.71 -5.18 24.73
C GLN A 43 -5.20 -5.00 24.80
N PHE A 44 -4.68 -4.79 26.01
CA PHE A 44 -3.25 -4.77 26.28
C PHE A 44 -2.78 -6.16 26.69
N GLY A 45 -1.71 -6.63 26.06
CA GLY A 45 -1.13 -7.95 26.30
C GLY A 45 0.38 -7.94 26.22
N VAL A 46 0.97 -9.12 26.38
CA VAL A 46 2.42 -9.31 26.23
C VAL A 46 2.80 -9.10 24.76
N HIS A 47 3.85 -8.33 24.51
CA HIS A 47 4.39 -8.16 23.17
C HIS A 47 5.00 -9.48 22.68
N SER A 48 4.29 -10.16 21.78
CA SER A 48 4.76 -11.37 21.09
C SER A 48 5.32 -11.02 19.71
N ARG A 49 6.40 -11.69 19.32
CA ARG A 49 6.92 -11.69 17.93
C ARG A 49 6.85 -13.09 17.30
N ASP A 50 6.23 -14.05 18.00
CA ASP A 50 6.13 -15.43 17.54
C ASP A 50 4.93 -15.58 16.60
N MET A 51 5.16 -15.33 15.31
CA MET A 51 4.11 -15.48 14.29
C MET A 51 3.69 -16.93 14.06
N THR A 52 4.44 -17.93 14.52
CA THR A 52 4.13 -19.35 14.26
C THR A 52 2.86 -19.83 14.96
N ARG A 53 2.37 -19.05 15.93
CA ARG A 53 1.15 -19.33 16.69
C ARG A 53 -0.08 -18.61 16.13
N GLU A 54 0.11 -17.66 15.23
CA GLU A 54 -0.96 -16.83 14.67
C GLU A 54 -1.75 -17.61 13.60
N THR A 55 -2.63 -18.50 14.06
CA THR A 55 -3.34 -19.49 13.25
C THR A 55 -4.87 -19.30 13.29
N ALA A 56 -5.34 -18.21 13.90
CA ALA A 56 -6.77 -17.92 14.01
C ALA A 56 -7.47 -17.77 12.65
N TYR A 57 -6.74 -17.32 11.62
CA TYR A 57 -7.26 -17.05 10.28
C TYR A 57 -6.47 -17.77 9.17
N CYS A 58 -5.57 -18.68 9.52
CA CYS A 58 -4.76 -19.44 8.56
C CYS A 58 -4.42 -20.82 9.12
N ASP A 59 -4.45 -21.84 8.26
CA ASP A 59 -4.12 -23.22 8.64
C ASP A 59 -2.71 -23.31 9.24
N GLU A 60 -2.60 -23.96 10.40
CA GLU A 60 -1.34 -24.05 11.14
C GLU A 60 -0.22 -24.69 10.32
N ARG A 61 -0.53 -25.71 9.52
CA ARG A 61 0.47 -26.37 8.68
C ARG A 61 0.98 -25.42 7.60
N LEU A 62 0.09 -24.66 6.96
CA LEU A 62 0.46 -23.62 5.99
C LEU A 62 1.36 -22.54 6.61
N VAL A 63 1.00 -22.02 7.80
CA VAL A 63 1.81 -21.01 8.50
C VAL A 63 3.23 -21.52 8.75
N ARG A 64 3.36 -22.75 9.28
CA ARG A 64 4.65 -23.37 9.54
C ARG A 64 5.46 -23.62 8.26
N GLU A 65 4.80 -24.09 7.20
CA GLU A 65 5.43 -24.37 5.90
C GLU A 65 6.00 -23.09 5.26
N VAL A 66 5.22 -22.01 5.21
CA VAL A 66 5.67 -20.71 4.65
C VAL A 66 6.85 -20.15 5.42
N PHE A 67 6.83 -20.22 6.76
CA PHE A 67 7.94 -19.74 7.58
C PHE A 67 9.20 -20.60 7.44
N ALA A 68 9.06 -21.92 7.34
CA ALA A 68 10.19 -22.81 7.09
C ALA A 68 10.83 -22.53 5.71
N LEU A 69 10.02 -22.36 4.67
CA LEU A 69 10.49 -22.03 3.32
C LEU A 69 11.20 -20.66 3.28
N ARG A 70 10.63 -19.65 3.93
CA ARG A 70 11.27 -18.33 4.02
C ARG A 70 12.61 -18.40 4.74
N SER A 71 12.65 -19.04 5.91
CA SER A 71 13.88 -19.16 6.70
C SER A 71 14.95 -20.02 6.03
N SER A 72 14.59 -20.93 5.12
CA SER A 72 15.57 -21.68 4.31
C SER A 72 16.46 -20.78 3.42
N LEU A 73 16.02 -19.54 3.17
CA LEU A 73 16.75 -18.56 2.37
C LEU A 73 17.64 -17.62 3.21
N ASP A 74 17.55 -17.64 4.54
CA ASP A 74 18.20 -16.65 5.41
C ASP A 74 19.74 -16.72 5.33
N GLU A 75 20.29 -17.93 5.20
CA GLU A 75 21.73 -18.17 5.07
C GLU A 75 22.26 -18.07 3.63
N GLN A 76 21.35 -17.87 2.65
CA GLN A 76 21.72 -17.82 1.24
C GLN A 76 22.25 -16.43 0.85
N ASP A 77 23.14 -16.41 -0.14
CA ASP A 77 23.66 -15.14 -0.69
C ASP A 77 22.54 -14.30 -1.31
N ALA A 78 22.39 -13.07 -0.83
CA ALA A 78 21.31 -12.17 -1.24
C ALA A 78 21.31 -11.87 -2.75
N ARG A 79 22.49 -11.87 -3.41
CA ARG A 79 22.59 -11.65 -4.86
C ARG A 79 22.09 -12.86 -5.64
N LYS A 80 22.45 -14.08 -5.20
CA LYS A 80 21.93 -15.32 -5.78
C LYS A 80 20.42 -15.43 -5.61
N VAL A 81 19.89 -15.17 -4.41
CA VAL A 81 18.44 -15.18 -4.16
C VAL A 81 17.71 -14.19 -5.08
N ARG A 82 18.22 -12.95 -5.20
CA ARG A 82 17.64 -11.95 -6.11
C ARG A 82 17.70 -12.38 -7.58
N THR A 83 18.80 -12.99 -7.99
CA THR A 83 18.96 -13.48 -9.38
C THR A 83 17.98 -14.61 -9.68
N ALA A 84 17.83 -15.56 -8.76
CA ALA A 84 16.85 -16.65 -8.88
C ALA A 84 15.43 -16.09 -8.95
N ARG A 85 15.06 -15.19 -8.02
CA ARG A 85 13.76 -14.50 -8.00
C ARG A 85 13.44 -13.81 -9.33
N ASN A 86 14.38 -13.05 -9.88
CA ASN A 86 14.19 -12.33 -11.14
C ASN A 86 14.03 -13.28 -12.34
N ARG A 87 14.60 -14.49 -12.28
CA ARG A 87 14.49 -15.49 -13.34
C ARG A 87 13.25 -16.38 -13.20
N SER A 88 12.70 -16.52 -12.00
CA SER A 88 11.53 -17.34 -11.71
C SER A 88 10.22 -16.57 -11.80
N ASN A 89 10.24 -15.25 -11.60
CA ASN A 89 9.05 -14.41 -11.69
C ASN A 89 8.68 -14.11 -13.15
N PHE A 90 7.62 -14.73 -13.66
CA PHE A 90 7.10 -14.49 -15.01
C PHE A 90 6.70 -13.01 -15.25
N PHE A 91 6.31 -12.32 -14.18
CA PHE A 91 5.94 -10.91 -14.18
C PHE A 91 7.10 -9.99 -13.79
N GLU A 92 8.36 -10.45 -13.88
CA GLU A 92 9.51 -9.58 -13.59
C GLU A 92 9.64 -8.51 -14.67
N PHE A 93 8.95 -7.40 -14.45
CA PHE A 93 9.01 -6.20 -15.27
C PHE A 93 9.84 -5.12 -14.57
N LYS A 94 10.47 -4.24 -15.35
CA LYS A 94 11.13 -3.04 -14.82
C LYS A 94 10.10 -1.94 -14.60
N ALA A 95 10.53 -0.70 -14.37
CA ALA A 95 9.61 0.43 -14.16
C ALA A 95 8.88 0.90 -15.43
N GLY A 96 9.19 0.34 -16.62
CA GLY A 96 8.66 0.84 -17.89
C GLY A 96 9.06 2.30 -18.12
N GLN A 97 8.07 3.14 -18.42
CA GLN A 97 8.25 4.58 -18.58
C GLN A 97 8.38 5.35 -17.27
N PHE A 98 8.01 4.75 -16.14
CA PHE A 98 7.98 5.40 -14.83
C PHE A 98 9.34 5.31 -14.12
N MET A 99 9.49 6.05 -13.03
CA MET A 99 10.71 6.12 -12.21
C MET A 99 11.01 4.77 -11.55
N ASN A 100 9.99 4.08 -11.03
CA ASN A 100 10.11 2.83 -10.28
C ASN A 100 8.91 1.88 -10.53
N ARG A 101 8.93 0.70 -9.92
CA ARG A 101 7.89 -0.33 -10.11
C ARG A 101 6.60 -0.07 -9.33
N ALA A 102 6.60 0.81 -8.33
CA ALA A 102 5.40 1.15 -7.57
C ALA A 102 4.35 1.81 -8.47
N ALA A 103 4.78 2.64 -9.42
CA ALA A 103 3.91 3.19 -10.48
C ALA A 103 3.15 2.10 -11.26
N VAL A 104 3.84 1.00 -11.60
CA VAL A 104 3.24 -0.12 -12.32
C VAL A 104 2.29 -0.92 -11.42
N LYS A 105 2.55 -0.98 -10.11
CA LYS A 105 1.61 -1.62 -9.16
C LYS A 105 0.28 -0.87 -9.16
N ILE A 106 0.31 0.45 -8.96
CA ILE A 106 -0.94 1.24 -8.92
C ILE A 106 -1.62 1.25 -10.29
N ALA A 107 -0.86 1.23 -11.40
CA ALA A 107 -1.42 1.06 -12.73
C ALA A 107 -2.17 -0.27 -12.90
N ASN A 108 -1.62 -1.36 -12.35
CA ASN A 108 -2.26 -2.67 -12.38
C ASN A 108 -3.50 -2.72 -11.48
N VAL A 109 -3.48 -2.05 -10.33
CA VAL A 109 -4.66 -1.91 -9.46
C VAL A 109 -5.74 -1.11 -10.18
N ASP A 110 -5.41 0.07 -10.71
CA ASP A 110 -6.34 0.90 -11.49
C ASP A 110 -6.95 0.11 -12.66
N ALA A 111 -6.14 -0.66 -13.40
CA ALA A 111 -6.62 -1.55 -14.46
C ALA A 111 -7.63 -2.61 -13.96
N ALA A 112 -7.39 -3.20 -12.79
CA ALA A 112 -8.30 -4.17 -12.18
C ALA A 112 -9.65 -3.53 -11.78
N PHE A 113 -9.65 -2.23 -11.49
CA PHE A 113 -10.85 -1.41 -11.25
C PHE A 113 -11.38 -0.72 -12.52
N GLY A 114 -11.10 -1.27 -13.70
CA GLY A 114 -11.65 -0.74 -14.96
C GLY A 114 -11.09 0.63 -15.37
N TRP A 115 -9.95 1.03 -14.80
CA TRP A 115 -9.28 2.32 -15.00
C TRP A 115 -10.01 3.55 -14.46
N GLU A 116 -10.92 3.34 -13.51
CA GLU A 116 -11.74 4.37 -12.88
C GLU A 116 -11.20 4.84 -11.52
N LEU A 117 -10.25 4.11 -10.91
CA LEU A 117 -9.75 4.42 -9.57
C LEU A 117 -8.91 5.71 -9.54
N CYS A 118 -8.11 5.92 -10.58
CA CYS A 118 -7.14 7.01 -10.64
C CYS A 118 -7.59 8.19 -11.54
N LYS A 119 -8.88 8.40 -11.75
CA LYS A 119 -9.44 9.57 -12.46
C LYS A 119 -10.80 9.96 -11.86
N LEU A 120 -11.28 11.15 -12.18
CA LEU A 120 -12.65 11.55 -11.89
C LEU A 120 -13.64 10.91 -12.89
N GLY A 121 -14.92 10.85 -12.49
CA GLY A 121 -15.99 10.27 -13.29
C GLY A 121 -16.32 11.09 -14.54
N GLU A 122 -17.10 10.49 -15.44
CA GLU A 122 -17.61 11.21 -16.62
C GLU A 122 -18.50 12.39 -16.19
N GLY A 123 -18.18 13.60 -16.67
CA GLY A 123 -18.92 14.83 -16.33
C GLY A 123 -18.21 15.78 -15.38
N GLU A 124 -17.07 15.38 -14.80
CA GLU A 124 -16.25 16.18 -13.87
C GLU A 124 -14.95 16.69 -14.52
N GLU A 125 -14.94 16.87 -15.86
CA GLU A 125 -13.72 17.17 -16.63
C GLU A 125 -13.02 18.50 -16.30
N GLU A 126 -13.77 19.42 -15.67
CA GLU A 126 -13.31 20.73 -15.21
C GLU A 126 -12.83 20.71 -13.75
N GLU A 127 -13.08 19.62 -13.00
CA GLU A 127 -12.68 19.47 -11.61
C GLU A 127 -11.28 18.86 -11.49
N LEU A 128 -10.59 19.19 -10.40
CA LEU A 128 -9.25 18.68 -10.10
C LEU A 128 -9.34 17.39 -9.30
N MET A 129 -8.67 16.33 -9.77
CA MET A 129 -8.51 15.12 -8.99
C MET A 129 -7.51 15.34 -7.85
N TYR A 130 -8.00 15.54 -6.63
CA TYR A 130 -7.16 15.50 -5.43
C TYR A 130 -6.81 14.06 -5.00
N PHE A 131 -5.54 13.81 -4.70
CA PHE A 131 -5.09 12.56 -4.11
C PHE A 131 -4.02 12.77 -3.02
N VAL A 132 -3.83 11.76 -2.18
CA VAL A 132 -2.77 11.69 -1.17
C VAL A 132 -1.92 10.45 -1.40
N ASP A 133 -0.61 10.57 -1.24
CA ASP A 133 0.36 9.47 -1.29
C ASP A 133 1.15 9.39 0.04
N VAL A 134 0.73 8.50 0.93
CA VAL A 134 1.37 8.27 2.25
C VAL A 134 2.42 7.18 2.14
N PHE A 135 3.59 7.44 2.71
CA PHE A 135 4.77 6.61 2.56
C PHE A 135 5.16 6.42 1.08
N GLY A 136 4.88 7.44 0.27
CA GLY A 136 4.94 7.37 -1.19
C GLY A 136 6.33 7.51 -1.79
N GLY A 137 7.34 7.88 -1.01
CA GLY A 137 8.68 8.12 -1.52
C GLY A 137 9.29 6.86 -2.16
N PRO A 138 9.94 6.97 -3.33
CA PRO A 138 10.35 8.21 -3.99
C PRO A 138 9.31 8.89 -4.88
N GLY A 139 8.07 8.38 -4.97
CA GLY A 139 6.94 9.04 -5.64
C GLY A 139 6.37 8.30 -6.85
N GLY A 140 6.65 7.00 -7.01
CA GLY A 140 6.21 6.24 -8.18
C GLY A 140 4.68 6.14 -8.31
N CYS A 141 3.96 6.00 -7.19
CA CYS A 141 2.49 6.00 -7.20
C CYS A 141 1.96 7.36 -7.65
N SER A 142 2.46 8.44 -7.05
CA SER A 142 2.17 9.82 -7.47
C SER A 142 2.45 10.08 -8.96
N GLU A 143 3.58 9.60 -9.50
CA GLU A 143 3.92 9.75 -10.92
C GLU A 143 2.87 9.12 -11.84
N TYR A 144 2.38 7.92 -11.50
CA TYR A 144 1.32 7.26 -12.26
C TYR A 144 0.02 8.07 -12.22
N ILE A 145 -0.43 8.47 -11.03
CA ILE A 145 -1.70 9.18 -10.84
C ILE A 145 -1.69 10.51 -11.59
N LEU A 146 -0.59 11.28 -11.49
CA LEU A 146 -0.42 12.52 -12.24
C LEU A 146 -0.40 12.27 -13.75
N TRP A 147 0.40 11.31 -14.23
CA TRP A 147 0.45 10.96 -15.65
C TRP A 147 -0.93 10.57 -16.20
N ARG A 148 -1.70 9.77 -15.44
CA ARG A 148 -3.04 9.31 -15.80
C ARG A 148 -4.02 10.47 -16.02
N ASN A 149 -3.84 11.56 -15.28
CA ASN A 149 -4.68 12.77 -15.33
C ASN A 149 -4.04 13.90 -16.18
N GLY A 150 -3.06 13.60 -17.04
CA GLY A 150 -2.42 14.61 -17.90
C GLY A 150 -1.59 15.65 -17.12
N GLY A 151 -1.16 15.32 -15.91
CA GLY A 151 -0.35 16.16 -15.02
C GLY A 151 -1.18 17.22 -14.30
N TRP A 152 -1.70 18.20 -15.04
CA TRP A 152 -2.33 19.39 -14.45
C TRP A 152 -3.75 19.17 -13.92
N LYS A 153 -4.44 18.06 -14.29
CA LYS A 153 -5.82 17.79 -13.82
C LYS A 153 -5.86 17.05 -12.50
N ALA A 154 -4.70 16.78 -11.90
CA ALA A 154 -4.62 16.17 -10.58
C ALA A 154 -3.68 16.99 -9.70
N ARG A 155 -3.98 17.02 -8.39
CA ARG A 155 -3.14 17.60 -7.36
C ARG A 155 -2.89 16.57 -6.26
N GLY A 156 -1.62 16.28 -6.01
CA GLY A 156 -1.17 15.29 -5.05
C GLY A 156 -0.61 15.93 -3.80
N PHE A 157 -0.84 15.31 -2.65
CA PHE A 157 -0.19 15.65 -1.39
C PHE A 157 0.60 14.43 -0.90
N GLY A 158 1.90 14.58 -0.74
CA GLY A 158 2.78 13.50 -0.28
C GLY A 158 3.03 13.59 1.22
N PHE A 159 3.06 12.46 1.92
CA PHE A 159 3.53 12.43 3.31
C PHE A 159 4.43 11.21 3.54
N THR A 160 5.70 11.43 3.86
CA THR A 160 6.68 10.35 4.05
C THR A 160 7.73 10.75 5.07
N THR A 161 8.48 9.78 5.59
CA THR A 161 9.58 10.01 6.55
C THR A 161 10.87 10.39 5.84
N TYR A 162 11.61 11.36 6.38
CA TYR A 162 12.93 11.74 5.87
C TYR A 162 13.91 10.55 5.88
N GLY A 163 14.92 10.62 5.01
CA GLY A 163 15.93 9.60 4.80
C GLY A 163 15.60 8.69 3.61
N ASP A 164 15.57 7.38 3.86
CA ASP A 164 15.55 6.35 2.80
C ASP A 164 14.26 6.34 1.95
N TYR A 165 13.22 7.06 2.37
CA TYR A 165 11.88 7.06 1.77
C TYR A 165 11.39 8.46 1.40
N GLU A 166 12.31 9.41 1.15
CA GLU A 166 11.95 10.77 0.70
C GLU A 166 11.37 10.78 -0.71
N PHE A 167 10.48 11.74 -0.98
CA PHE A 167 10.03 12.01 -2.34
C PHE A 167 11.18 12.56 -3.19
N GLN A 168 11.28 12.09 -4.43
CA GLN A 168 12.25 12.56 -5.41
C GLN A 168 11.55 12.92 -6.73
N PRO A 169 10.65 13.93 -6.71
CA PRO A 169 9.85 14.33 -7.85
C PRO A 169 10.69 14.72 -9.08
N GLU A 170 11.92 15.21 -8.86
CA GLU A 170 12.88 15.54 -9.92
C GLU A 170 13.29 14.34 -10.78
N TYR A 171 13.04 13.11 -10.32
CA TYR A 171 13.28 11.89 -11.09
C TYR A 171 12.04 11.32 -11.78
N PHE A 172 10.90 12.04 -11.75
CA PHE A 172 9.73 11.65 -12.52
C PHE A 172 10.07 11.68 -14.01
N ARG A 173 9.66 10.64 -14.72
CA ARG A 173 9.98 10.39 -16.13
C ARG A 173 8.79 10.59 -17.04
N ALA A 174 7.58 10.34 -16.53
CA ALA A 174 6.36 10.32 -17.33
C ALA A 174 5.55 11.63 -17.26
N VAL A 175 5.78 12.48 -16.25
CA VAL A 175 4.97 13.69 -16.01
C VAL A 175 5.77 14.74 -15.20
N SER A 176 5.42 16.02 -15.34
CA SER A 176 5.94 17.07 -14.47
C SER A 176 5.34 16.92 -13.06
N PRO A 177 6.15 17.02 -11.99
CA PRO A 177 5.68 16.87 -10.62
C PRO A 177 5.10 18.18 -10.04
N GLU A 178 4.89 19.23 -10.84
CA GLU A 178 4.49 20.57 -10.37
C GLU A 178 3.23 20.60 -9.48
N THR A 179 2.33 19.62 -9.64
CA THR A 179 1.10 19.51 -8.85
C THR A 179 1.20 18.50 -7.72
N LEU A 180 2.38 17.95 -7.44
CA LEU A 180 2.68 17.15 -6.25
C LEU A 180 3.33 18.03 -5.18
N ASP A 181 2.81 17.92 -3.97
CA ASP A 181 3.25 18.73 -2.84
C ASP A 181 3.62 17.83 -1.64
N PRO A 182 4.91 17.48 -1.48
CA PRO A 182 5.39 16.74 -0.33
C PRO A 182 5.34 17.58 0.94
N PHE A 183 4.71 17.04 1.98
CA PHE A 183 4.60 17.63 3.31
C PHE A 183 5.31 16.73 4.32
N TYR A 184 6.03 17.30 5.29
CA TYR A 184 6.85 16.54 6.26
C TYR A 184 6.41 16.74 7.72
N GLY A 185 5.15 17.08 7.94
CA GLY A 185 4.60 17.23 9.30
C GLY A 185 4.88 18.60 9.91
N ALA A 186 4.23 18.87 11.05
CA ALA A 186 4.41 20.12 11.80
C ALA A 186 5.83 20.24 12.38
N ASN A 187 6.49 19.11 12.62
CA ASN A 187 7.85 19.04 13.14
C ASN A 187 8.92 19.05 12.04
N ASP A 188 8.52 19.04 10.75
CA ASP A 188 9.42 18.93 9.60
C ASP A 188 10.41 17.76 9.74
N ASP A 189 9.92 16.60 10.16
CA ASP A 189 10.69 15.35 10.29
C ASP A 189 10.09 14.16 9.51
N GLY A 190 8.89 14.34 8.94
CA GLY A 190 8.17 13.30 8.19
C GLY A 190 7.76 12.09 9.03
N ASN A 191 7.84 12.18 10.37
CA ASN A 191 7.56 11.05 11.23
C ASN A 191 6.05 10.75 11.24
N LEU A 192 5.66 9.71 10.49
CA LEU A 192 4.28 9.26 10.34
C LEU A 192 3.67 8.75 11.66
N PHE A 193 4.48 8.40 12.65
CA PHE A 193 4.00 7.90 13.95
C PHE A 193 3.70 9.02 14.96
N ASP A 194 4.06 10.27 14.63
CA ASP A 194 3.78 11.42 15.49
C ASP A 194 2.35 11.95 15.22
N PRO A 195 1.44 11.92 16.23
CA PRO A 195 0.07 12.41 16.05
C PRO A 195 -0.03 13.89 15.66
N GLY A 196 0.94 14.72 16.04
CA GLY A 196 1.04 16.12 15.64
C GLY A 196 1.35 16.27 14.15
N ASN A 197 2.25 15.45 13.62
CA ASN A 197 2.52 15.43 12.17
C ASN A 197 1.32 14.94 11.37
N ILE A 198 0.65 13.87 11.83
CA ILE A 198 -0.57 13.36 11.20
C ILE A 198 -1.63 14.45 11.14
N ARG A 199 -1.93 15.12 12.28
CA ARG A 199 -2.92 16.21 12.33
C ARG A 199 -2.53 17.38 11.45
N GLY A 200 -1.27 17.80 11.48
CA GLY A 200 -0.77 18.88 10.62
C GLY A 200 -0.95 18.58 9.14
N PHE A 201 -0.72 17.33 8.72
CA PHE A 201 -0.93 16.91 7.33
C PHE A 201 -2.42 16.88 6.96
N ILE A 202 -3.29 16.39 7.85
CA ILE A 202 -4.74 16.42 7.64
C ILE A 202 -5.21 17.87 7.46
N ASP A 203 -4.84 18.77 8.37
CA ASP A 203 -5.22 20.18 8.31
C ASP A 203 -4.72 20.83 7.00
N TYR A 204 -3.49 20.50 6.58
CA TYR A 204 -2.91 20.95 5.32
C TYR A 204 -3.75 20.53 4.11
N VAL A 205 -4.07 19.24 4.01
CA VAL A 205 -4.87 18.68 2.90
C VAL A 205 -6.28 19.27 2.89
N MET A 206 -6.93 19.35 4.06
CA MET A 206 -8.29 19.89 4.19
C MET A 206 -8.34 21.37 3.78
N ALA A 207 -7.32 22.17 4.13
CA ALA A 207 -7.24 23.57 3.73
C ALA A 207 -7.14 23.74 2.19
N HIS A 208 -6.46 22.82 1.50
CA HIS A 208 -6.25 22.88 0.05
C HIS A 208 -7.38 22.26 -0.78
N THR A 209 -8.32 21.57 -0.13
CA THR A 209 -9.40 20.82 -0.77
C THR A 209 -10.78 21.34 -0.38
N GLY A 210 -10.87 22.58 0.12
CA GLY A 210 -12.14 23.19 0.52
C GLY A 210 -12.86 22.42 1.63
N GLN A 211 -12.11 21.72 2.50
CA GLN A 211 -12.62 20.86 3.57
C GLN A 211 -13.36 19.59 3.09
N ALA A 212 -13.23 19.21 1.82
CA ALA A 212 -13.83 17.98 1.30
C ALA A 212 -12.93 16.74 1.49
N GLY A 213 -11.61 16.95 1.60
CA GLY A 213 -10.63 15.86 1.57
C GLY A 213 -10.23 15.50 0.14
N VAL A 214 -9.77 14.27 -0.09
CA VAL A 214 -9.26 13.81 -1.39
C VAL A 214 -10.11 12.70 -1.98
N HIS A 215 -10.06 12.55 -3.30
CA HIS A 215 -10.75 11.49 -4.04
C HIS A 215 -10.06 10.14 -3.88
N LEU A 216 -8.74 10.14 -3.74
CA LEU A 216 -7.93 8.93 -3.64
C LEU A 216 -6.84 9.08 -2.57
N LEU A 217 -6.76 8.11 -1.67
CA LEU A 217 -5.65 7.93 -0.73
C LEU A 217 -4.90 6.65 -1.12
N VAL A 218 -3.61 6.74 -1.38
CA VAL A 218 -2.74 5.58 -1.58
C VAL A 218 -1.68 5.52 -0.48
N CYS A 219 -1.42 4.29 -0.01
CA CYS A 219 -0.42 4.01 1.02
C CYS A 219 0.43 2.81 0.56
N ASP A 220 1.72 3.00 0.25
CA ASP A 220 2.68 1.90 -0.06
C ASP A 220 3.71 1.76 1.07
N GLY A 221 3.20 1.74 2.31
CA GLY A 221 4.00 1.68 3.52
C GLY A 221 4.68 0.33 3.74
N GLY A 222 6.00 0.32 3.92
CA GLY A 222 6.72 -0.90 4.28
C GLY A 222 8.18 -0.71 4.63
N PHE A 223 8.67 -1.55 5.53
CA PHE A 223 10.08 -1.64 5.89
C PHE A 223 10.62 -3.02 5.51
N LEU A 224 11.85 -3.07 4.97
CA LEU A 224 12.48 -4.34 4.64
C LEU A 224 12.96 -5.04 5.92
N LEU A 225 12.31 -6.14 6.27
CA LEU A 225 12.70 -6.98 7.41
C LEU A 225 13.00 -8.40 6.94
N LYS A 226 14.15 -8.94 7.36
CA LYS A 226 14.59 -10.29 6.97
C LYS A 226 13.89 -11.42 7.75
N ASN A 227 13.12 -11.11 8.79
CA ASN A 227 12.52 -12.12 9.67
C ASN A 227 11.02 -12.33 9.41
N ASN A 228 10.49 -13.44 9.92
CA ASN A 228 9.06 -13.79 9.85
C ASN A 228 8.14 -12.88 10.66
N CYS A 229 8.64 -11.79 11.26
CA CYS A 229 7.88 -10.90 12.15
C CYS A 229 7.50 -9.56 11.50
N GLN A 230 7.61 -9.44 10.17
CA GLN A 230 7.36 -8.19 9.45
C GLN A 230 6.00 -7.58 9.78
N GLU A 231 4.93 -8.39 9.79
CA GLU A 231 3.57 -7.95 10.12
C GLU A 231 3.48 -7.31 11.51
N VAL A 232 3.97 -8.00 12.55
CA VAL A 232 3.94 -7.49 13.93
C VAL A 232 4.82 -6.25 14.12
N ILE A 233 5.95 -6.17 13.42
CA ILE A 233 6.82 -4.99 13.52
C ILE A 233 6.19 -3.79 12.81
N SER A 234 5.49 -4.02 11.70
CA SER A 234 4.79 -2.99 10.94
C SER A 234 3.38 -2.68 11.45
N LYS A 235 2.91 -3.31 12.54
CA LYS A 235 1.52 -3.15 13.01
C LYS A 235 1.07 -1.70 13.24
N GLN A 236 1.97 -0.85 13.73
CA GLN A 236 1.65 0.56 13.97
C GLN A 236 1.59 1.36 12.66
N LEU A 237 2.26 0.90 11.60
CA LEU A 237 2.17 1.53 10.27
C LEU A 237 0.83 1.22 9.59
N TYR A 238 0.21 0.09 9.92
CA TYR A 238 -1.10 -0.30 9.40
C TYR A 238 -2.28 0.38 10.11
N LEU A 239 -2.05 0.91 11.32
CA LEU A 239 -3.03 1.66 12.12
C LEU A 239 -3.02 3.13 11.72
#